data_AF-B1FY49-F1
#
_entry.id   AF-B1FY49-F1
#
_cell.length_a   1.000
_cell.length_b   1.000
_cell.length_c   1.000
_cell.angle_alpha   90.00
_cell.angle_beta   90.00
_cell.angle_gamma   90.00
#
_symmetry.space_group_name_H-M   'P 1'
#
loop_
_entity.id
_entity.type
_entity.pdbx_description
1 polymer ?
#
loop_
_entity_poly.entity_id
_entity_poly.type
_entity_poly.pdbx_seq_one_letter_code
_entity_poly.pdbx_strand_id
1 'polypeptide(L)'
;MASPADPLHHPGAGAPPSTFEEATYRKVNWRLAPLLMLCYVVAYLDRVNVGFAKLQMTSDLGLSDAVYGFGAGIFFVGYFFFEIPSNVILHKVGARVWIARIMVSWGVISMLTMFVTTPTMFYVMRFLLGIAEAGFFPGIILYLTYWYPSHRRGRMTTWFMTAIALSGVIGGPVSGYILKTFNGVNGWHGWQWLFLLEGLPSVLVGILVFVALDDRISKAKWLTDEEKELLQRHVSAEEATKHDMPIRQVLTSGRVLMLSLTYFSFVMGLYGVSFWLPTIIKATGVTDAFAIGLLSAIPFAAAVVAMVLVARSADRMRERRWHIALPAFAGAVGLVLSVVYTHNTVLAMASLTLATMGILTTLPLFWSLPTAILAGTGAAAGIAMINSIGNLAGFLSPYAVGWLKQATAANDSGMYMLAAFLVLGGLLAISVPARMVNR
;
A
#
# COMPACT_ATOMS: atom_id res chain seq x y z
N MET A 1 -62.57 25.30 -0.65
CA MET A 1 -61.20 25.29 -0.08
C MET A 1 -60.48 24.07 -0.63
N ALA A 2 -59.65 24.25 -1.64
CA ALA A 2 -58.81 23.20 -2.22
C ALA A 2 -57.39 23.36 -1.65
N SER A 3 -56.85 22.30 -1.06
CA SER A 3 -55.47 22.26 -0.54
C SER A 3 -54.52 21.86 -1.67
N PRO A 4 -53.37 22.54 -1.87
CA PRO A 4 -52.41 22.20 -2.90
C PRO A 4 -51.58 20.96 -2.54
N ALA A 5 -51.26 20.18 -3.56
CA ALA A 5 -50.47 18.95 -3.48
C ALA A 5 -48.99 19.22 -3.14
N ASP A 6 -48.44 18.37 -2.27
CA ASP A 6 -47.04 18.33 -1.85
C ASP A 6 -46.16 17.64 -2.92
N PRO A 7 -45.10 18.27 -3.49
CA PRO A 7 -44.29 17.68 -4.55
C PRO A 7 -43.04 16.89 -4.10
N LEU A 8 -42.87 16.53 -2.83
CA LEU A 8 -41.62 15.92 -2.33
C LEU A 8 -41.63 14.39 -2.13
N HIS A 9 -42.12 13.63 -3.11
CA HIS A 9 -41.80 12.20 -3.19
C HIS A 9 -40.54 11.98 -4.03
N HIS A 10 -39.38 11.90 -3.37
CA HIS A 10 -38.18 11.28 -3.94
C HIS A 10 -38.37 9.74 -3.95
N PRO A 11 -38.45 9.08 -5.11
CA PRO A 11 -38.36 7.62 -5.17
C PRO A 11 -36.86 7.25 -5.18
N GLY A 12 -36.29 6.99 -4.01
CA GLY A 12 -34.87 6.63 -3.91
C GLY A 12 -34.30 6.41 -2.51
N ALA A 13 -35.09 6.56 -1.46
CA ALA A 13 -34.66 6.18 -0.11
C ALA A 13 -34.75 4.66 0.04
N GLY A 14 -33.57 4.02 0.08
CA GLY A 14 -33.32 2.58 0.03
C GLY A 14 -34.34 1.69 0.73
N ALA A 15 -34.97 0.82 -0.07
CA ALA A 15 -35.44 -0.45 0.46
C ALA A 15 -34.25 -1.17 1.10
N PRO A 16 -34.43 -1.85 2.26
CA PRO A 16 -33.37 -2.68 2.81
C PRO A 16 -32.91 -3.65 1.72
N PRO A 17 -31.59 -3.86 1.53
CA PRO A 17 -31.09 -4.73 0.49
C PRO A 17 -31.79 -6.08 0.64
N SER A 18 -32.39 -6.56 -0.45
CA SER A 18 -33.06 -7.85 -0.43
C SER A 18 -32.07 -8.90 0.10
N THR A 19 -32.55 -9.90 0.84
CA THR A 19 -31.70 -11.00 1.33
C THR A 19 -30.91 -11.66 0.19
N PHE A 20 -31.47 -11.63 -1.03
CA PHE A 20 -30.82 -12.03 -2.26
C PHE A 20 -29.62 -11.15 -2.65
N GLU A 21 -29.73 -9.82 -2.56
CA GLU A 21 -28.62 -8.90 -2.84
C GLU A 21 -27.44 -9.13 -1.90
N GLU A 22 -27.69 -9.21 -0.59
CA GLU A 22 -26.62 -9.43 0.38
C GLU A 22 -25.97 -10.80 0.20
N ALA A 23 -26.76 -11.84 -0.10
CA ALA A 23 -26.24 -13.17 -0.41
C ALA A 23 -25.36 -13.16 -1.67
N THR A 24 -25.78 -12.44 -2.71
CA THR A 24 -25.03 -12.28 -3.97
C THR A 24 -23.68 -11.62 -3.72
N TYR A 25 -23.64 -10.46 -3.05
CA TYR A 25 -22.38 -9.79 -2.75
C TYR A 25 -21.51 -10.60 -1.77
N ARG A 26 -22.09 -11.36 -0.84
CA ARG A 26 -21.32 -12.27 0.03
C ARG A 26 -20.63 -13.35 -0.78
N LYS A 27 -21.29 -13.91 -1.79
CA LYS A 27 -20.71 -14.89 -2.73
C LYS A 27 -19.55 -14.29 -3.52
N VAL A 28 -19.74 -13.08 -4.06
CA VAL A 28 -18.66 -12.34 -4.76
C VAL A 28 -17.48 -12.07 -3.83
N ASN A 29 -17.73 -11.61 -2.61
CA ASN A 29 -16.69 -11.32 -1.63
C ASN A 29 -15.88 -12.56 -1.26
N TRP A 30 -16.52 -13.70 -1.03
CA TRP A 30 -15.84 -14.96 -0.71
C TRP A 30 -14.94 -15.44 -1.83
N ARG A 31 -15.28 -15.14 -3.09
CA ARG A 31 -14.49 -15.55 -4.25
C ARG A 31 -13.34 -14.59 -4.56
N LEU A 32 -13.61 -13.27 -4.53
CA LEU A 32 -12.64 -12.27 -4.96
C LEU A 32 -11.75 -11.78 -3.82
N ALA A 33 -12.31 -11.48 -2.64
CA ALA A 33 -11.56 -10.80 -1.58
C ALA A 33 -10.32 -11.59 -1.11
N PRO A 34 -10.40 -12.91 -0.82
CA PRO A 34 -9.24 -13.67 -0.36
C PRO A 34 -8.14 -13.74 -1.42
N LEU A 35 -8.50 -13.91 -2.69
CA LEU A 35 -7.54 -13.99 -3.79
C LEU A 35 -6.83 -12.64 -3.99
N LEU A 36 -7.57 -11.54 -4.06
CA LEU A 36 -6.99 -10.20 -4.22
C LEU A 36 -6.12 -9.84 -3.01
N MET A 37 -6.56 -10.18 -1.79
CA MET A 37 -5.77 -9.98 -0.58
C MET A 37 -4.46 -10.77 -0.61
N LEU A 38 -4.51 -12.05 -1.01
CA LEU A 38 -3.32 -12.88 -1.18
C LEU A 38 -2.35 -12.26 -2.20
N CYS A 39 -2.86 -11.80 -3.35
CA CYS A 39 -2.03 -11.15 -4.36
C CYS A 39 -1.29 -9.94 -3.79
N TYR A 40 -1.95 -9.15 -2.94
CA TYR A 40 -1.34 -7.95 -2.38
C TYR A 40 -0.43 -8.20 -1.19
N VAL A 41 -0.71 -9.22 -0.37
CA VAL A 41 0.24 -9.70 0.64
C VAL A 41 1.55 -10.07 -0.05
N VAL A 42 1.48 -10.89 -1.10
CA VAL A 42 2.63 -11.36 -1.85
C VAL A 42 3.37 -10.21 -2.56
N ALA A 43 2.64 -9.27 -3.16
CA ALA A 43 3.24 -8.06 -3.74
C ALA A 43 4.01 -7.23 -2.71
N TYR A 44 3.43 -7.03 -1.52
CA TYR A 44 4.11 -6.25 -0.49
C TYR A 44 5.28 -6.98 0.15
N LEU A 45 5.21 -8.31 0.29
CA LEU A 45 6.34 -9.14 0.73
C LEU A 45 7.54 -8.92 -0.20
N ASP A 46 7.36 -9.10 -1.51
CA ASP A 46 8.41 -8.86 -2.50
C ASP A 46 8.90 -7.40 -2.53
N ARG A 47 8.03 -6.45 -2.17
CA ARG A 47 8.42 -5.04 -2.09
C ARG A 47 9.41 -4.82 -0.94
N VAL A 48 9.10 -5.32 0.26
CA VAL A 48 9.86 -5.04 1.48
C VAL A 48 11.01 -6.01 1.74
N ASN A 49 11.06 -7.15 1.06
CA ASN A 49 12.08 -8.19 1.25
C ASN A 49 13.52 -7.68 1.10
N VAL A 50 13.73 -6.67 0.25
CA VAL A 50 15.03 -6.04 0.04
C VAL A 50 15.59 -5.43 1.34
N GLY A 51 14.72 -5.00 2.26
CA GLY A 51 15.10 -4.53 3.59
C GLY A 51 15.66 -5.62 4.51
N PHE A 52 15.18 -6.86 4.37
CA PHE A 52 15.76 -8.02 5.04
C PHE A 52 17.02 -8.52 4.33
N ALA A 53 16.99 -8.60 2.99
CA ALA A 53 18.15 -8.97 2.18
C ALA A 53 19.38 -8.12 2.53
N LYS A 54 19.16 -6.82 2.75
CA LYS A 54 20.18 -5.86 3.17
C LYS A 54 21.01 -6.31 4.37
N LEU A 55 20.45 -7.08 5.31
CA LEU A 55 21.16 -7.52 6.52
C LEU A 55 22.43 -8.34 6.23
N GLN A 56 22.50 -8.98 5.05
CA GLN A 56 23.62 -9.79 4.55
C GLN A 56 24.14 -9.27 3.20
N MET A 57 23.25 -8.93 2.26
CA MET A 57 23.58 -8.56 0.88
C MET A 57 24.55 -7.37 0.78
N THR A 58 24.41 -6.35 1.64
CA THR A 58 25.28 -5.16 1.54
C THR A 58 26.72 -5.46 1.93
N SER A 59 26.96 -6.32 2.92
CA SER A 59 28.32 -6.77 3.25
C SER A 59 28.88 -7.71 2.19
N ASP A 60 28.06 -8.62 1.65
CA ASP A 60 28.49 -9.61 0.67
C ASP A 60 28.89 -8.96 -0.67
N LEU A 61 28.17 -7.91 -1.08
CA LEU A 61 28.39 -7.20 -2.34
C LEU A 61 29.15 -5.87 -2.19
N GLY A 62 29.55 -5.50 -0.96
CA GLY A 62 30.23 -4.23 -0.68
C GLY A 62 29.39 -2.98 -0.99
N LEU A 63 28.06 -3.06 -0.83
CA LEU A 63 27.15 -1.93 -1.11
C LEU A 63 27.12 -0.95 0.07
N SER A 64 27.23 0.34 -0.21
CA SER A 64 26.96 1.37 0.79
C SER A 64 25.46 1.53 1.05
N ASP A 65 25.11 2.17 2.17
CA ASP A 65 23.71 2.49 2.50
C ASP A 65 23.05 3.42 1.45
N ALA A 66 23.82 4.28 0.79
CA ALA A 66 23.31 5.12 -0.29
C ALA A 66 23.07 4.31 -1.58
N VAL A 67 23.94 3.35 -1.90
CA VAL A 67 23.73 2.41 -3.02
C VAL A 67 22.47 1.59 -2.77
N TYR A 68 22.35 1.00 -1.59
CA TYR A 68 21.13 0.30 -1.19
C TYR A 68 19.89 1.21 -1.30
N GLY A 69 19.95 2.42 -0.74
CA GLY A 69 18.84 3.37 -0.73
C GLY A 69 18.39 3.77 -2.14
N PHE A 70 19.33 4.03 -3.04
CA PHE A 70 19.04 4.34 -4.44
C PHE A 70 18.41 3.14 -5.16
N GLY A 71 18.92 1.92 -4.98
CA GLY A 71 18.35 0.72 -5.60
C GLY A 71 16.99 0.32 -5.01
N ALA A 72 16.77 0.52 -3.71
CA ALA A 72 15.45 0.37 -3.10
C ALA A 72 14.45 1.36 -3.72
N GLY A 73 14.89 2.62 -3.91
CA GLY A 73 14.08 3.69 -4.48
C GLY A 73 13.80 3.57 -5.99
N ILE A 74 14.79 3.20 -6.82
CA ILE A 74 14.66 3.24 -8.31
C ILE A 74 13.53 2.35 -8.84
N PHE A 75 13.13 1.33 -8.08
CA PHE A 75 11.91 0.57 -8.28
C PHE A 75 10.68 1.47 -8.51
N PHE A 76 10.51 2.51 -7.70
CA PHE A 76 9.38 3.44 -7.81
C PHE A 76 9.43 4.32 -9.05
N VAL A 77 10.63 4.55 -9.62
CA VAL A 77 10.76 5.29 -10.89
C VAL A 77 10.20 4.45 -12.04
N GLY A 78 10.58 3.17 -12.12
CA GLY A 78 10.02 2.22 -13.09
C GLY A 78 8.51 2.06 -12.91
N TYR A 79 8.07 1.91 -11.65
CA TYR A 79 6.64 1.82 -11.33
C TYR A 79 5.87 3.06 -11.80
N PHE A 80 6.33 4.26 -11.48
CA PHE A 80 5.66 5.54 -11.80
C PHE A 80 5.46 5.74 -13.30
N PHE A 81 6.50 5.55 -14.13
CA PHE A 81 6.39 5.79 -15.57
C PHE A 81 5.50 4.77 -16.29
N PHE A 82 5.44 3.54 -15.79
CA PHE A 82 4.73 2.45 -16.45
C PHE A 82 3.35 2.14 -15.85
N GLU A 83 2.98 2.78 -14.73
CA GLU A 83 1.68 2.57 -14.08
C GLU A 83 0.51 2.94 -15.01
N ILE A 84 0.54 4.12 -15.65
CA ILE A 84 -0.53 4.57 -16.54
C ILE A 84 -0.61 3.69 -17.80
N PRO A 85 0.48 3.47 -18.57
CA PRO A 85 0.45 2.58 -19.73
C PRO A 85 -0.05 1.17 -19.38
N SER A 86 0.40 0.61 -18.25
CA SER A 86 -0.01 -0.73 -17.81
C SER A 86 -1.52 -0.83 -17.61
N ASN A 87 -2.15 0.16 -16.97
CA ASN A 87 -3.61 0.16 -16.77
C ASN A 87 -4.41 0.34 -18.05
N VAL A 88 -3.91 1.13 -19.01
CA VAL A 88 -4.54 1.25 -20.33
C VAL A 88 -4.57 -0.10 -21.03
N ILE A 89 -3.48 -0.87 -20.94
CA ILE A 89 -3.42 -2.21 -21.53
C ILE A 89 -4.34 -3.17 -20.77
N LEU A 90 -4.33 -3.16 -19.43
CA LEU A 90 -5.24 -3.95 -18.60
C LEU A 90 -6.71 -3.79 -19.03
N HIS A 91 -7.15 -2.54 -19.24
CA HIS A 91 -8.50 -2.25 -19.70
C HIS A 91 -8.82 -2.89 -21.06
N LYS A 92 -7.84 -2.95 -21.97
CA LYS A 92 -8.00 -3.51 -23.33
C LYS A 92 -7.96 -5.04 -23.34
N VAL A 93 -7.04 -5.65 -22.61
CA VAL A 93 -6.78 -7.10 -22.68
C VAL A 93 -7.52 -7.91 -21.63
N GLY A 94 -8.06 -7.26 -20.59
CA GLY A 94 -8.73 -7.90 -19.47
C GLY A 94 -7.85 -8.00 -18.23
N ALA A 95 -8.49 -7.84 -17.06
CA ALA A 95 -7.82 -7.86 -15.77
C ALA A 95 -7.19 -9.22 -15.46
N ARG A 96 -7.86 -10.33 -15.80
CA ARG A 96 -7.39 -11.71 -15.57
C ARG A 96 -6.00 -11.94 -16.17
N VAL A 97 -5.87 -11.67 -17.47
CA VAL A 97 -4.62 -11.96 -18.20
C VAL A 97 -3.52 -10.98 -17.78
N TRP A 98 -3.86 -9.70 -17.62
CA TRP A 98 -2.86 -8.69 -17.33
C TRP A 98 -2.32 -8.74 -15.90
N ILE A 99 -3.19 -8.92 -14.90
CA ILE A 99 -2.77 -9.08 -13.50
C ILE A 99 -1.90 -10.34 -13.38
N ALA A 100 -2.31 -11.46 -13.98
CA ALA A 100 -1.50 -12.67 -14.00
C ALA A 100 -0.12 -12.43 -14.62
N ARG A 101 -0.06 -11.73 -15.77
CA ARG A 101 1.21 -11.37 -16.42
C ARG A 101 2.09 -10.55 -15.48
N ILE A 102 1.52 -9.52 -14.83
CA ILE A 102 2.26 -8.67 -13.89
C ILE A 102 2.87 -9.53 -12.79
N MET A 103 2.07 -10.37 -12.12
CA MET A 103 2.52 -11.26 -11.04
C MET A 103 3.62 -12.22 -11.47
N VAL A 104 3.45 -12.89 -12.61
CA VAL A 104 4.45 -13.83 -13.12
C VAL A 104 5.73 -13.12 -13.51
N SER A 105 5.64 -12.02 -14.27
CA SER A 105 6.83 -11.29 -14.73
C SER A 105 7.60 -10.64 -13.57
N TRP A 106 6.91 -10.02 -12.61
CA TRP A 106 7.58 -9.48 -11.44
C TRP A 106 8.19 -10.61 -10.60
N GLY A 107 7.45 -11.70 -10.35
CA GLY A 107 7.95 -12.81 -9.53
C GLY A 107 9.23 -13.43 -10.10
N VAL A 108 9.28 -13.61 -11.42
CA VAL A 108 10.49 -14.06 -12.12
C VAL A 108 11.65 -13.08 -11.94
N ILE A 109 11.41 -11.78 -12.11
CA ILE A 109 12.46 -10.75 -11.92
C ILE A 109 12.93 -10.70 -10.46
N SER A 110 12.00 -10.85 -9.50
CA SER A 110 12.33 -10.93 -8.07
C SER A 110 13.29 -12.10 -7.81
N MET A 111 12.95 -13.31 -8.29
CA MET A 111 13.82 -14.48 -8.15
C MET A 111 15.20 -14.28 -8.82
N LEU A 112 15.24 -13.71 -10.02
CA LEU A 112 16.50 -13.45 -10.74
C LEU A 112 17.42 -12.45 -10.01
N THR A 113 16.89 -11.66 -9.06
CA THR A 113 17.69 -10.73 -8.24
C THR A 113 18.74 -11.48 -7.40
N MET A 114 18.55 -12.78 -7.15
CA MET A 114 19.53 -13.62 -6.46
C MET A 114 20.91 -13.68 -7.17
N PHE A 115 20.98 -13.38 -8.46
CA PHE A 115 22.21 -13.41 -9.26
C PHE A 115 22.94 -12.06 -9.34
N VAL A 116 22.45 -11.05 -8.62
CA VAL A 116 23.08 -9.73 -8.60
C VAL A 116 24.44 -9.80 -7.91
N THR A 117 25.47 -9.29 -8.59
CA THR A 117 26.85 -9.24 -8.05
C THR A 117 27.43 -7.82 -8.00
N THR A 118 26.75 -6.84 -8.61
CA THR A 118 27.25 -5.46 -8.69
C THR A 118 26.14 -4.45 -8.36
N PRO A 119 26.48 -3.22 -7.92
CA PRO A 119 25.52 -2.14 -7.72
C PRO A 119 24.67 -1.86 -8.96
N THR A 120 25.26 -1.92 -10.16
CA THR A 120 24.54 -1.65 -11.41
C THR A 120 23.52 -2.74 -11.71
N MET A 121 23.89 -4.01 -11.53
CA MET A 121 22.92 -5.13 -11.65
C MET A 121 21.78 -4.96 -10.65
N PHE A 122 22.08 -4.56 -9.41
CA PHE A 122 21.06 -4.29 -8.40
C PHE A 122 20.07 -3.21 -8.87
N TYR A 123 20.58 -2.09 -9.40
CA TYR A 123 19.73 -1.00 -9.89
C TYR A 123 18.87 -1.41 -11.08
N VAL A 124 19.46 -2.12 -12.05
CA VAL A 124 18.74 -2.60 -13.24
C VAL A 124 17.63 -3.57 -12.83
N MET A 125 17.93 -4.56 -11.98
CA MET A 125 16.93 -5.52 -11.51
C MET A 125 15.79 -4.83 -10.76
N ARG A 126 16.11 -3.88 -9.87
CA ARG A 126 15.11 -3.10 -9.13
C ARG A 126 14.24 -2.23 -10.04
N PHE A 127 14.83 -1.60 -11.05
CA PHE A 127 14.10 -0.82 -12.04
C PHE A 127 13.18 -1.68 -12.90
N LEU A 128 13.67 -2.82 -13.41
CA LEU A 128 12.87 -3.79 -14.18
C LEU A 128 11.72 -4.37 -13.34
N LEU A 129 11.96 -4.64 -12.05
CA LEU A 129 10.93 -5.07 -11.12
C LEU A 129 9.84 -4.00 -11.00
N GLY A 130 10.22 -2.72 -10.89
CA GLY A 130 9.30 -1.59 -10.91
C GLY A 130 8.44 -1.54 -12.16
N ILE A 131 9.03 -1.76 -13.34
CA ILE A 131 8.30 -1.82 -14.61
C ILE A 131 7.33 -3.00 -14.63
N ALA A 132 7.75 -4.17 -14.16
CA ALA A 132 6.95 -5.39 -14.20
C ALA A 132 5.75 -5.33 -13.24
N GLU A 133 5.96 -4.76 -12.05
CA GLU A 133 4.92 -4.59 -11.02
C GLU A 133 3.97 -3.40 -11.32
N ALA A 134 4.39 -2.50 -12.22
CA ALA A 134 3.63 -1.30 -12.56
C ALA A 134 2.20 -1.64 -13.01
N GLY A 135 1.23 -0.96 -12.39
CA GLY A 135 -0.19 -1.14 -12.70
C GLY A 135 -0.88 -2.25 -11.90
N PHE A 136 -0.18 -2.99 -11.04
CA PHE A 136 -0.82 -4.01 -10.19
C PHE A 136 -1.89 -3.39 -9.28
N PHE A 137 -1.51 -2.49 -8.37
CA PHE A 137 -2.43 -1.87 -7.42
C PHE A 137 -3.61 -1.15 -8.11
N PRO A 138 -3.40 -0.15 -8.98
CA PRO A 138 -4.49 0.51 -9.70
C PRO A 138 -5.29 -0.46 -10.58
N GLY A 139 -4.68 -1.52 -11.10
CA GLY A 139 -5.35 -2.55 -11.87
C GLY A 139 -6.36 -3.35 -11.06
N ILE A 140 -6.02 -3.66 -9.79
CA ILE A 140 -6.97 -4.25 -8.84
C ILE A 140 -8.09 -3.27 -8.51
N ILE A 141 -7.78 -1.99 -8.29
CA ILE A 141 -8.80 -0.96 -8.04
C ILE A 141 -9.76 -0.83 -9.22
N LEU A 142 -9.24 -0.79 -10.46
CA LEU A 142 -10.03 -0.79 -11.69
C LEU A 142 -10.88 -2.05 -11.79
N TYR A 143 -10.30 -3.22 -11.52
CA TYR A 143 -11.03 -4.49 -11.52
C TYR A 143 -12.21 -4.47 -10.54
N LEU A 144 -12.04 -3.92 -9.33
CA LEU A 144 -13.15 -3.78 -8.38
C LEU A 144 -14.29 -2.91 -8.93
N THR A 145 -14.02 -1.96 -9.83
CA THR A 145 -15.10 -1.17 -10.46
C THR A 145 -16.00 -1.99 -11.38
N TYR A 146 -15.53 -3.12 -11.89
CA TYR A 146 -16.33 -4.01 -12.74
C TYR A 146 -17.26 -4.93 -11.94
N TRP A 147 -17.05 -5.04 -10.62
CA TRP A 147 -17.76 -6.00 -9.76
C TRP A 147 -18.56 -5.33 -8.64
N TYR A 148 -18.20 -4.10 -8.26
CA TYR A 148 -18.76 -3.42 -7.11
C TYR A 148 -19.23 -1.99 -7.44
N PRO A 149 -20.44 -1.60 -7.02
CA PRO A 149 -20.85 -0.20 -7.01
C PRO A 149 -20.03 0.60 -5.99
N SER A 150 -19.94 1.91 -6.18
CA SER A 150 -19.10 2.84 -5.43
C SER A 150 -19.27 2.73 -3.90
N HIS A 151 -20.50 2.59 -3.41
CA HIS A 151 -20.81 2.49 -1.98
C HIS A 151 -20.28 1.21 -1.32
N ARG A 152 -20.10 0.11 -2.08
CA ARG A 152 -19.48 -1.15 -1.58
C ARG A 152 -17.98 -1.20 -1.88
N ARG A 153 -17.53 -0.54 -2.95
CA ARG A 153 -16.13 -0.56 -3.39
C ARG A 153 -15.17 -0.04 -2.33
N GLY A 154 -15.53 1.03 -1.62
CA GLY A 154 -14.69 1.59 -0.55
C GLY A 154 -14.33 0.58 0.53
N ARG A 155 -15.31 -0.23 0.98
CA ARG A 155 -15.08 -1.29 1.98
C ARG A 155 -14.14 -2.37 1.45
N MET A 156 -14.26 -2.74 0.19
CA MET A 156 -13.39 -3.73 -0.44
C MET A 156 -11.96 -3.23 -0.58
N THR A 157 -11.77 -1.97 -0.98
CA THR A 157 -10.44 -1.34 -1.01
C THR A 157 -9.79 -1.31 0.38
N THR A 158 -10.54 -0.95 1.43
CA THR A 158 -10.01 -0.96 2.81
C THR A 158 -9.59 -2.37 3.25
N TRP A 159 -10.43 -3.38 2.98
CA TRP A 159 -10.08 -4.78 3.26
C TRP A 159 -8.81 -5.20 2.53
N PHE A 160 -8.72 -4.88 1.25
CA PHE A 160 -7.54 -5.14 0.43
C PHE A 160 -6.28 -4.47 1.01
N MET A 161 -6.35 -3.21 1.45
CA MET A 161 -5.18 -2.51 2.01
C MET A 161 -4.71 -3.04 3.36
N THR A 162 -5.54 -3.80 4.08
CA THR A 162 -5.11 -4.53 5.29
C THR A 162 -3.97 -5.53 4.99
N ALA A 163 -3.86 -5.99 3.73
CA ALA A 163 -2.77 -6.86 3.29
C ALA A 163 -1.38 -6.26 3.53
N ILE A 164 -1.24 -4.93 3.51
CA ILE A 164 0.04 -4.25 3.78
C ILE A 164 0.54 -4.61 5.18
N ALA A 165 -0.30 -4.43 6.20
CA ALA A 165 0.09 -4.72 7.56
C ALA A 165 0.27 -6.24 7.79
N LEU A 166 -0.60 -7.07 7.19
CA LEU A 166 -0.48 -8.53 7.25
C LEU A 166 0.82 -9.04 6.61
N SER A 167 1.25 -8.45 5.50
CA SER A 167 2.53 -8.77 4.86
C SER A 167 3.71 -8.50 5.77
N GLY A 168 3.67 -7.43 6.58
CA GLY A 168 4.75 -7.16 7.55
C GLY A 168 4.77 -8.16 8.71
N VAL A 169 3.59 -8.58 9.19
CA VAL A 169 3.45 -9.59 10.26
C VAL A 169 3.98 -10.96 9.83
N ILE A 170 3.67 -11.37 8.60
CA ILE A 170 4.08 -12.67 8.05
C ILE A 170 5.50 -12.61 7.49
N GLY A 171 5.81 -11.53 6.78
CA GLY A 171 7.05 -11.34 6.03
C GLY A 171 8.28 -11.31 6.92
N GLY A 172 8.24 -10.56 8.03
CA GLY A 172 9.40 -10.49 8.93
C GLY A 172 9.90 -11.86 9.39
N PRO A 173 9.05 -12.68 10.03
CA PRO A 173 9.42 -14.03 10.47
C PRO A 173 9.85 -14.94 9.32
N VAL A 174 9.14 -14.90 8.19
CA VAL A 174 9.48 -15.72 7.01
C VAL A 174 10.85 -15.33 6.44
N SER A 175 11.07 -14.03 6.20
CA SER A 175 12.34 -13.52 5.68
C SER A 175 13.49 -13.82 6.64
N GLY A 176 13.31 -13.56 7.94
CA GLY A 176 14.33 -13.85 8.96
C GLY A 176 14.66 -15.34 9.07
N TYR A 177 13.65 -16.21 8.93
CA TYR A 177 13.84 -17.66 8.92
C TYR A 177 14.63 -18.10 7.69
N ILE A 178 14.27 -17.61 6.49
CA ILE A 178 14.98 -17.93 5.25
C ILE A 178 16.45 -17.49 5.35
N LEU A 179 16.70 -16.25 5.77
CA LEU A 179 18.04 -15.68 5.92
C LEU A 179 18.92 -16.45 6.91
N LYS A 180 18.33 -17.07 7.93
CA LYS A 180 19.06 -17.87 8.93
C LYS A 180 19.29 -19.31 8.47
N THR A 181 18.23 -19.98 8.03
CA THR A 181 18.22 -21.42 7.78
C THR A 181 18.86 -21.80 6.45
N PHE A 182 18.70 -20.97 5.42
CA PHE A 182 19.20 -21.29 4.08
C PHE A 182 20.56 -20.67 3.77
N ASN A 183 21.14 -19.91 4.69
CA ASN A 183 22.46 -19.34 4.50
C ASN A 183 23.54 -20.43 4.40
N GLY A 184 24.26 -20.46 3.28
CA GLY A 184 25.28 -21.47 2.97
C GLY A 184 24.72 -22.75 2.32
N VAL A 185 23.40 -22.91 2.22
CA VAL A 185 22.80 -24.07 1.55
C VAL A 185 23.08 -24.00 0.05
N ASN A 186 23.62 -25.08 -0.51
CA ASN A 186 24.11 -25.17 -1.89
C ASN A 186 25.16 -24.10 -2.25
N GLY A 187 25.88 -23.56 -1.25
CA GLY A 187 26.88 -22.51 -1.46
C GLY A 187 26.29 -21.12 -1.73
N TRP A 188 24.98 -20.94 -1.57
CA TRP A 188 24.31 -19.65 -1.74
C TRP A 188 24.13 -18.93 -0.41
N HIS A 189 24.16 -17.60 -0.46
CA HIS A 189 23.90 -16.74 0.67
C HIS A 189 22.39 -16.72 1.02
N GLY A 190 22.07 -16.46 2.28
CA GLY A 190 20.67 -16.43 2.75
C GLY A 190 19.80 -15.45 1.96
N TRP A 191 20.35 -14.29 1.59
CA TRP A 191 19.63 -13.28 0.80
C TRP A 191 19.31 -13.75 -0.63
N GLN A 192 20.10 -14.66 -1.20
CA GLN A 192 19.82 -15.23 -2.53
C GLN A 192 18.61 -16.16 -2.45
N TRP A 193 18.56 -17.01 -1.41
CA TRP A 193 17.41 -17.84 -1.12
C TRP A 193 16.16 -17.03 -0.79
N LEU A 194 16.33 -15.88 -0.12
CA LEU A 194 15.23 -14.96 0.17
C LEU A 194 14.51 -14.50 -1.10
N PHE A 195 15.25 -13.97 -2.09
CA PHE A 195 14.66 -13.55 -3.36
C PHE A 195 14.02 -14.70 -4.13
N LEU A 196 14.64 -15.89 -4.11
CA LEU A 196 14.09 -17.07 -4.78
C LEU A 196 12.78 -17.55 -4.14
N LEU A 197 12.77 -17.74 -2.82
CA LEU A 197 11.66 -18.34 -2.09
C LEU A 197 10.48 -17.38 -1.90
N GLU A 198 10.73 -16.08 -1.82
CA GLU A 198 9.65 -15.09 -1.71
C GLU A 198 9.10 -14.66 -3.08
N GLY A 199 9.91 -14.69 -4.14
CA GLY A 199 9.43 -14.42 -5.51
C GLY A 199 8.63 -15.58 -6.14
N LEU A 200 8.87 -16.82 -5.72
CA LEU A 200 8.15 -18.00 -6.24
C LEU A 200 6.63 -17.96 -5.96
N PRO A 201 6.15 -17.65 -4.74
CA PRO A 201 4.73 -17.42 -4.46
C PRO A 201 4.06 -16.44 -5.43
N SER A 202 4.75 -15.38 -5.85
CA SER A 202 4.22 -14.39 -6.79
C SER A 202 3.90 -15.00 -8.15
N VAL A 203 4.78 -15.87 -8.65
CA VAL A 203 4.54 -16.62 -9.89
C VAL A 203 3.37 -17.58 -9.74
N LEU A 204 3.31 -18.34 -8.64
CA LEU A 204 2.24 -19.31 -8.38
C LEU A 204 0.88 -18.63 -8.24
N VAL A 205 0.81 -17.52 -7.51
CA VAL A 205 -0.42 -16.74 -7.36
C VAL A 205 -0.79 -16.06 -8.68
N GLY A 206 0.18 -15.62 -9.49
CA GLY A 206 -0.08 -15.14 -10.84
C GLY A 206 -0.75 -16.19 -11.75
N ILE A 207 -0.28 -17.43 -11.69
CA ILE A 207 -0.91 -18.57 -12.39
C ILE A 207 -2.31 -18.83 -11.80
N LEU A 208 -2.46 -18.77 -10.47
CA LEU A 208 -3.76 -18.92 -9.81
C LEU A 208 -4.76 -17.85 -10.26
N VAL A 209 -4.34 -16.58 -10.35
CA VAL A 209 -5.14 -15.48 -10.89
C VAL A 209 -5.54 -15.78 -12.33
N PHE A 210 -4.61 -16.28 -13.16
CA PHE A 210 -4.91 -16.65 -14.53
C PHE A 210 -5.98 -17.75 -14.63
N VAL A 211 -6.08 -18.69 -13.68
CA VAL A 211 -7.09 -19.76 -13.76
C VAL A 211 -8.39 -19.43 -13.01
N ALA A 212 -8.32 -18.62 -11.95
CA ALA A 212 -9.43 -18.43 -11.01
C ALA A 212 -10.14 -17.07 -11.12
N LEU A 213 -9.52 -16.04 -11.72
CA LEU A 213 -10.10 -14.71 -11.85
C LEU A 213 -10.95 -14.60 -13.14
N ASP A 214 -12.16 -14.04 -13.03
CA ASP A 214 -13.03 -13.75 -14.18
C ASP A 214 -12.97 -12.26 -14.53
N ASP A 215 -12.86 -11.90 -15.82
CA ASP A 215 -12.69 -10.49 -16.22
C ASP A 215 -13.91 -9.61 -15.94
N ARG A 216 -15.13 -10.17 -16.08
CA ARG A 216 -16.39 -9.44 -15.99
C ARG A 216 -17.49 -10.33 -15.41
N ILE A 217 -18.50 -9.70 -14.80
CA ILE A 217 -19.70 -10.36 -14.27
C ILE A 217 -20.34 -11.29 -15.31
N SER A 218 -20.44 -10.85 -16.57
CA SER A 218 -21.04 -11.65 -17.65
C SER A 218 -20.30 -12.95 -17.98
N LYS A 219 -18.99 -13.02 -17.72
CA LYS A 219 -18.16 -14.21 -17.97
C LYS A 219 -18.09 -15.15 -16.75
N ALA A 220 -18.62 -14.73 -15.60
CA ALA A 220 -18.54 -15.46 -14.34
C ALA A 220 -19.41 -16.72 -14.38
N LYS A 221 -18.77 -17.90 -14.45
CA LYS A 221 -19.48 -19.19 -14.54
C LYS A 221 -20.11 -19.64 -13.22
N TRP A 222 -19.70 -19.05 -12.10
CA TRP A 222 -20.13 -19.40 -10.75
C TRP A 222 -21.31 -18.57 -10.24
N LEU A 223 -21.78 -17.59 -11.03
CA LEU A 223 -22.96 -16.79 -10.75
C LEU A 223 -24.17 -17.31 -11.54
N THR A 224 -25.36 -17.29 -10.92
CA THR A 224 -26.63 -17.49 -11.63
C THR A 224 -26.95 -16.29 -12.50
N ASP A 225 -27.87 -16.44 -13.45
CA ASP A 225 -28.20 -15.34 -14.36
C ASP A 225 -28.94 -14.20 -13.62
N GLU A 226 -29.75 -14.49 -12.59
CA GLU A 226 -30.35 -13.43 -11.76
C GLU A 226 -29.29 -12.68 -10.95
N GLU A 227 -28.29 -13.39 -10.40
CA GLU A 227 -27.17 -12.77 -9.67
C GLU A 227 -26.36 -11.84 -10.60
N LYS A 228 -26.07 -12.29 -11.83
CA LYS A 228 -25.37 -11.47 -12.84
C LYS A 228 -26.15 -10.23 -13.20
N GLU A 229 -27.46 -10.36 -13.44
CA GLU A 229 -28.31 -9.24 -13.82
C GLU A 229 -28.35 -8.18 -12.71
N LEU A 230 -28.49 -8.61 -11.45
CA LEU A 230 -28.45 -7.72 -10.28
C LEU A 230 -27.13 -6.93 -10.21
N LEU A 231 -25.99 -7.62 -10.29
CA LEU A 231 -24.68 -6.99 -10.21
C LEU A 231 -24.44 -6.02 -11.38
N GLN A 232 -24.80 -6.45 -12.61
CA GLN A 232 -24.64 -5.62 -13.79
C GLN A 232 -25.50 -4.36 -13.71
N ARG A 233 -26.75 -4.47 -13.22
CA ARG A 233 -27.64 -3.32 -13.01
C ARG A 233 -27.03 -2.30 -12.04
N HIS A 234 -26.44 -2.77 -10.93
CA HIS A 234 -25.83 -1.90 -9.93
C HIS A 234 -24.58 -1.19 -10.46
N VAL A 235 -23.73 -1.88 -11.22
CA VAL A 235 -22.51 -1.30 -11.80
C VAL A 235 -22.86 -0.32 -12.94
N SER A 236 -23.78 -0.69 -13.84
CA SER A 236 -24.18 0.14 -14.98
C SER A 236 -24.94 1.40 -14.56
N ALA A 237 -25.74 1.37 -13.48
CA ALA A 237 -26.48 2.53 -12.98
C ALA A 237 -25.55 3.70 -12.58
N GLU A 238 -24.31 3.41 -12.17
CA GLU A 238 -23.32 4.44 -11.82
C GLU A 238 -22.53 4.99 -13.01
N GLU A 239 -22.43 4.26 -14.12
CA GLU A 239 -21.75 4.78 -15.32
C GLU A 239 -22.54 5.90 -16.00
N ALA A 240 -23.87 5.84 -15.93
CA ALA A 240 -24.78 6.80 -16.54
C ALA A 240 -24.79 8.19 -15.85
N THR A 241 -24.28 8.30 -14.61
CA THR A 241 -24.32 9.53 -13.82
C THR A 241 -23.03 10.36 -13.84
N LYS A 242 -21.99 9.90 -14.57
CA LYS A 242 -20.67 10.54 -14.61
C LYS A 242 -20.71 11.82 -15.45
N HIS A 243 -20.68 12.98 -14.79
CA HIS A 243 -20.50 14.28 -15.45
C HIS A 243 -19.02 14.63 -15.60
N ASP A 244 -18.60 15.04 -16.79
CA ASP A 244 -17.23 15.45 -17.12
C ASP A 244 -16.88 16.83 -16.52
N MET A 245 -15.93 16.86 -15.57
CA MET A 245 -15.24 18.07 -15.16
C MET A 245 -13.90 18.16 -15.89
N PRO A 246 -13.45 19.38 -16.26
CA PRO A 246 -12.18 19.57 -16.94
C PRO A 246 -11.01 19.21 -16.03
N ILE A 247 -10.31 18.13 -16.40
CA ILE A 247 -9.18 17.50 -15.68
C ILE A 247 -8.12 18.54 -15.24
N ARG A 248 -7.82 19.53 -16.09
CA ARG A 248 -6.80 20.55 -15.82
C ARG A 248 -7.09 21.36 -14.55
N GLN A 249 -8.35 21.71 -14.28
CA GLN A 249 -8.71 22.52 -13.12
C GLN A 249 -8.53 21.76 -11.80
N VAL A 250 -8.67 20.43 -11.82
CA VAL A 250 -8.45 19.59 -10.64
C VAL A 250 -6.96 19.42 -10.36
N LEU A 251 -6.16 19.19 -11.40
CA LEU A 251 -4.72 18.93 -11.25
C LEU A 251 -3.95 20.15 -10.72
N THR A 252 -4.41 21.38 -11.00
CA THR A 252 -3.79 22.61 -10.50
C THR A 252 -4.43 23.15 -9.21
N SER A 253 -5.38 22.42 -8.63
CA SER A 253 -6.05 22.84 -7.40
C SER A 253 -5.08 22.79 -6.22
N GLY A 254 -4.90 23.93 -5.53
CA GLY A 254 -4.08 24.00 -4.32
C GLY A 254 -4.49 22.98 -3.25
N ARG A 255 -5.77 22.57 -3.22
CA ARG A 255 -6.25 21.51 -2.31
C ARG A 255 -5.74 20.13 -2.72
N VAL A 256 -5.72 19.81 -4.00
CA VAL A 256 -5.21 18.52 -4.51
C VAL A 256 -3.70 18.43 -4.27
N LEU A 257 -2.97 19.53 -4.50
CA LEU A 257 -1.53 19.60 -4.20
C LEU A 257 -1.24 19.45 -2.71
N MET A 258 -2.01 20.12 -1.85
CA MET A 258 -1.90 19.97 -0.40
C MET A 258 -2.16 18.53 0.05
N LEU A 259 -3.24 17.90 -0.43
CA LEU A 259 -3.55 16.50 -0.15
C LEU A 259 -2.47 15.55 -0.69
N SER A 260 -1.90 15.85 -1.86
CA SER A 260 -0.78 15.09 -2.43
C SER A 260 0.45 15.16 -1.53
N LEU A 261 0.78 16.35 -1.03
CA LEU A 261 1.89 16.55 -0.09
C LEU A 261 1.63 15.86 1.26
N THR A 262 0.40 15.90 1.77
CA THR A 262 0.02 15.15 2.99
C THR A 262 0.22 13.65 2.79
N TYR A 263 -0.27 13.09 1.68
CA TYR A 263 -0.12 11.67 1.40
C TYR A 263 1.35 11.28 1.20
N PHE A 264 2.09 12.07 0.43
CA PHE A 264 3.53 11.94 0.23
C PHE A 264 4.28 11.86 1.56
N SER A 265 3.98 12.73 2.51
CA SER A 265 4.57 12.72 3.86
C SER A 265 4.32 11.41 4.62
N PHE A 266 3.11 10.85 4.53
CA PHE A 266 2.80 9.57 5.20
C PHE A 266 3.44 8.37 4.50
N VAL A 267 3.46 8.37 3.16
CA VAL A 267 4.13 7.34 2.36
C VAL A 267 5.65 7.38 2.54
N MET A 268 6.23 8.57 2.77
CA MET A 268 7.64 8.72 3.13
C MET A 268 7.96 7.93 4.41
N GLY A 269 7.14 8.09 5.45
CA GLY A 269 7.26 7.34 6.71
C GLY A 269 7.07 5.84 6.51
N LEU A 270 6.08 5.42 5.70
CA LEU A 270 5.81 4.02 5.41
C LEU A 270 7.05 3.32 4.83
N TYR A 271 7.55 3.79 3.70
CA TYR A 271 8.69 3.13 3.03
C TYR A 271 10.00 3.34 3.78
N GLY A 272 10.14 4.46 4.51
CA GLY A 272 11.29 4.72 5.36
C GLY A 272 11.41 3.68 6.48
N VAL A 273 10.31 3.40 7.17
CA VAL A 273 10.28 2.32 8.16
C VAL A 273 10.39 0.96 7.47
N SER A 274 9.58 0.65 6.47
CA SER A 274 9.55 -0.69 5.87
C SER A 274 10.90 -1.15 5.29
N PHE A 275 11.68 -0.28 4.67
CA PHE A 275 12.97 -0.65 4.07
C PHE A 275 14.15 -0.64 5.02
N TRP A 276 14.03 0.02 6.18
CA TRP A 276 15.13 0.18 7.13
C TRP A 276 14.88 -0.50 8.47
N LEU A 277 13.64 -0.88 8.80
CA LEU A 277 13.26 -1.49 10.07
C LEU A 277 14.16 -2.66 10.48
N PRO A 278 14.47 -3.65 9.62
CA PRO A 278 15.34 -4.75 10.02
C PRO A 278 16.76 -4.27 10.39
N THR A 279 17.26 -3.25 9.68
CA THR A 279 18.57 -2.64 9.98
C THR A 279 18.54 -1.88 11.30
N ILE A 280 17.45 -1.17 11.59
CA ILE A 280 17.29 -0.43 12.85
C ILE A 280 17.29 -1.42 14.01
N ILE A 281 16.56 -2.54 13.90
CA ILE A 281 16.55 -3.61 14.92
C ILE A 281 17.95 -4.23 15.06
N LYS A 282 18.66 -4.48 13.96
CA LYS A 282 20.05 -4.97 14.02
C LYS A 282 20.96 -3.99 14.77
N ALA A 283 20.77 -2.69 14.58
CA ALA A 283 21.55 -1.65 15.24
C ALA A 283 21.31 -1.56 16.74
N THR A 284 20.19 -2.07 17.28
CA THR A 284 19.96 -2.12 18.74
C THR A 284 20.75 -3.24 19.44
N GLY A 285 21.45 -4.09 18.68
CA GLY A 285 22.30 -5.17 19.18
C GLY A 285 21.79 -6.58 18.88
N VAL A 286 20.66 -6.74 18.19
CA VAL A 286 20.14 -8.05 17.78
C VAL A 286 20.89 -8.53 16.55
N THR A 287 21.64 -9.64 16.66
CA THR A 287 22.48 -10.13 15.55
C THR A 287 21.86 -11.27 14.75
N ASP A 288 20.94 -12.03 15.35
CA ASP A 288 20.28 -13.17 14.70
C ASP A 288 19.19 -12.71 13.73
N ALA A 289 19.28 -13.12 12.46
CA ALA A 289 18.35 -12.71 11.41
C ALA A 289 16.90 -13.16 11.68
N PHE A 290 16.72 -14.34 12.28
CA PHE A 290 15.39 -14.83 12.64
C PHE A 290 14.79 -14.02 13.80
N ALA A 291 15.58 -13.70 14.82
CA ALA A 291 15.15 -12.79 15.89
C ALA A 291 14.77 -11.39 15.36
N ILE A 292 15.57 -10.82 14.45
CA ILE A 292 15.22 -9.55 13.76
C ILE A 292 13.88 -9.69 13.03
N GLY A 293 13.67 -10.80 12.32
CA GLY A 293 12.42 -11.11 11.64
C GLY A 293 11.21 -11.17 12.57
N LEU A 294 11.32 -11.90 13.68
CA LEU A 294 10.28 -12.01 14.70
C LEU A 294 9.97 -10.65 15.34
N LEU A 295 10.99 -9.88 15.69
CA LEU A 295 10.82 -8.54 16.27
C LEU A 295 10.16 -7.58 15.28
N SER A 296 10.49 -7.68 13.99
CA SER A 296 9.88 -6.86 12.93
C SER A 296 8.37 -7.09 12.82
N ALA A 297 7.85 -8.26 13.19
CA ALA A 297 6.40 -8.54 13.14
C ALA A 297 5.61 -7.74 14.18
N ILE A 298 6.23 -7.39 15.33
CA ILE A 298 5.55 -6.74 16.47
C ILE A 298 4.99 -5.35 16.08
N PRO A 299 5.78 -4.43 15.49
CA PRO A 299 5.26 -3.15 15.04
C PRO A 299 4.09 -3.25 14.06
N PHE A 300 4.16 -4.18 13.10
CA PHE A 300 3.09 -4.38 12.12
C PHE A 300 1.83 -4.96 12.76
N ALA A 301 1.96 -5.93 13.67
CA ALA A 301 0.82 -6.52 14.38
C ALA A 301 0.11 -5.48 15.25
N ALA A 302 0.86 -4.68 16.00
CA ALA A 302 0.31 -3.57 16.77
C ALA A 302 -0.37 -2.53 15.87
N ALA A 303 0.20 -2.25 14.70
CA ALA A 303 -0.38 -1.32 13.74
C ALA A 303 -1.72 -1.81 13.16
N VAL A 304 -1.90 -3.12 12.93
CA VAL A 304 -3.22 -3.69 12.55
C VAL A 304 -4.27 -3.32 13.61
N VAL A 305 -3.95 -3.54 14.89
CA VAL A 305 -4.85 -3.25 16.00
C VAL A 305 -5.14 -1.75 16.08
N ALA A 306 -4.10 -0.92 16.03
CA ALA A 306 -4.23 0.54 16.04
C ALA A 306 -5.13 1.04 14.92
N MET A 307 -4.87 0.60 13.68
CA MET A 307 -5.62 0.97 12.49
C MET A 307 -7.12 0.69 12.67
N VAL A 308 -7.49 -0.49 13.17
CA VAL A 308 -8.90 -0.86 13.40
C VAL A 308 -9.54 -0.02 14.50
N LEU A 309 -8.84 0.19 15.62
CA LEU A 309 -9.37 0.95 16.76
C LEU A 309 -9.54 2.43 16.41
N VAL A 310 -8.54 3.05 15.78
CA VAL A 310 -8.59 4.47 15.38
C VAL A 310 -9.60 4.67 14.26
N ALA A 311 -9.74 3.75 13.30
CA ALA A 311 -10.78 3.84 12.28
C ALA A 311 -12.20 3.82 12.87
N ARG A 312 -12.48 2.88 13.79
CA ARG A 312 -13.77 2.83 14.51
C ARG A 312 -14.03 4.11 15.32
N SER A 313 -12.99 4.63 15.96
CA SER A 313 -13.05 5.90 16.69
C SER A 313 -13.34 7.08 15.77
N ALA A 314 -12.70 7.14 14.60
CA ALA A 314 -12.89 8.17 13.60
C ALA A 314 -14.32 8.17 13.06
N ASP A 315 -14.87 7.00 12.79
CA ASP A 315 -16.26 6.83 12.34
C ASP A 315 -17.27 7.25 13.43
N ARG A 316 -16.99 6.90 14.70
CA ARG A 316 -17.86 7.24 15.84
C ARG A 316 -17.86 8.74 16.12
N MET A 317 -16.70 9.38 16.15
CA MET A 317 -16.56 10.81 16.47
C MET A 317 -16.78 11.71 15.26
N ARG A 318 -16.71 11.17 14.04
CA ARG A 318 -16.79 11.91 12.77
C ARG A 318 -15.73 13.01 12.65
N GLU A 319 -14.61 12.89 13.36
CA GLU A 319 -13.52 13.86 13.40
C GLU A 319 -12.31 13.37 12.59
N ARG A 320 -12.38 13.49 11.26
CA ARG A 320 -11.38 12.86 10.39
C ARG A 320 -9.97 13.44 10.56
N ARG A 321 -9.83 14.72 10.88
CA ARG A 321 -8.51 15.38 10.95
C ARG A 321 -7.69 14.98 12.16
N TRP A 322 -8.27 14.97 13.34
CA TRP A 322 -7.55 14.60 14.56
C TRP A 322 -7.16 13.11 14.53
N HIS A 323 -8.02 12.27 13.96
CA HIS A 323 -7.71 10.84 13.76
C HIS A 323 -6.63 10.58 12.71
N ILE A 324 -6.24 11.57 11.90
CA ILE A 324 -5.08 11.49 11.01
C ILE A 324 -3.86 12.13 11.67
N ALA A 325 -4.01 13.33 12.24
CA ALA A 325 -2.90 14.10 12.77
C ALA A 325 -2.30 13.51 14.06
N LEU A 326 -3.13 13.02 14.98
CA LEU A 326 -2.63 12.43 16.22
C LEU A 326 -1.79 11.16 15.96
N PRO A 327 -2.22 10.20 15.11
CA PRO A 327 -1.35 9.10 14.71
C PRO A 327 -0.09 9.56 13.97
N ALA A 328 -0.16 10.60 13.13
CA ALA A 328 1.02 11.13 12.46
C ALA A 328 2.06 11.68 13.47
N PHE A 329 1.61 12.44 14.47
CA PHE A 329 2.49 12.97 15.53
C PHE A 329 3.02 11.86 16.43
N ALA A 330 2.18 10.89 16.81
CA ALA A 330 2.64 9.69 17.53
C ALA A 330 3.70 8.93 16.72
N GLY A 331 3.49 8.83 15.39
CA GLY A 331 4.44 8.28 14.44
C GLY A 331 5.80 8.98 14.48
N ALA A 332 5.78 10.32 14.40
CA ALA A 332 6.98 11.15 14.47
C ALA A 332 7.71 11.01 15.82
N VAL A 333 6.97 11.04 16.93
CA VAL A 333 7.53 10.84 18.27
C VAL A 333 8.17 9.45 18.39
N GLY A 334 7.50 8.41 17.90
CA GLY A 334 8.05 7.05 17.88
C GLY A 334 9.36 6.95 17.10
N LEU A 335 9.47 7.61 15.94
CA LEU A 335 10.72 7.65 15.17
C LEU A 335 11.84 8.36 15.92
N VAL A 336 11.56 9.52 16.53
CA VAL A 336 12.54 10.26 17.34
C VAL A 336 12.99 9.43 18.55
N LEU A 337 12.06 8.82 19.29
CA LEU A 337 12.37 8.00 20.45
C LEU A 337 13.13 6.72 20.07
N SER A 338 12.89 6.17 18.87
CA SER A 338 13.63 4.99 18.40
C SER A 338 15.13 5.26 18.28
N VAL A 339 15.50 6.48 17.89
CA VAL A 339 16.90 6.95 17.86
C VAL A 339 17.44 7.13 19.27
N VAL A 340 16.71 7.86 20.12
CA VAL A 340 17.14 8.17 21.49
C VAL A 340 17.42 6.89 22.30
N TYR A 341 16.59 5.87 22.09
CA TYR A 341 16.70 4.59 22.80
C TYR A 341 17.43 3.50 22.01
N THR A 342 18.23 3.84 20.99
CA THR A 342 18.94 2.83 20.15
C THR A 342 19.75 1.83 20.98
N HIS A 343 20.32 2.25 22.12
CA HIS A 343 21.11 1.38 23.01
C HIS A 343 20.27 0.48 23.93
N ASN A 344 18.94 0.62 23.94
CA ASN A 344 18.03 -0.21 24.71
C ASN A 344 17.00 -0.85 23.76
N THR A 345 17.23 -2.11 23.40
CA THR A 345 16.39 -2.83 22.43
C THR A 345 14.90 -2.81 22.79
N VAL A 346 14.53 -2.94 24.07
CA VAL A 346 13.12 -2.95 24.48
C VAL A 346 12.46 -1.60 24.23
N LEU A 347 13.12 -0.51 24.64
CA LEU A 347 12.60 0.85 24.44
C LEU A 347 12.62 1.27 22.97
N ALA A 348 13.65 0.87 22.21
CA ALA A 348 13.71 1.06 20.77
C ALA A 348 12.55 0.35 20.06
N MET A 349 12.27 -0.92 20.42
CA MET A 349 11.14 -1.67 19.88
C MET A 349 9.79 -1.08 20.25
N ALA A 350 9.61 -0.61 21.49
CA ALA A 350 8.39 0.09 21.89
C ALA A 350 8.20 1.38 21.07
N SER A 351 9.27 2.12 20.82
CA SER A 351 9.26 3.36 20.03
C SER A 351 8.98 3.10 18.55
N LEU A 352 9.60 2.07 17.96
CA LEU A 352 9.34 1.63 16.58
C LEU A 352 7.91 1.09 16.40
N THR A 353 7.37 0.45 17.44
CA THR A 353 5.97 0.00 17.46
C THR A 353 5.04 1.20 17.43
N LEU A 354 5.27 2.21 18.28
CA LEU A 354 4.52 3.47 18.26
C LEU A 354 4.63 4.18 16.91
N ALA A 355 5.83 4.23 16.34
CA ALA A 355 6.09 4.82 15.02
C ALA A 355 5.23 4.14 13.94
N THR A 356 5.30 2.82 13.87
CA THR A 356 4.64 2.00 12.86
C THR A 356 3.11 2.03 13.01
N MET A 357 2.60 2.00 14.25
CA MET A 357 1.18 2.20 14.54
C MET A 357 0.70 3.54 14.01
N GLY A 358 1.43 4.62 14.29
CA GLY A 358 1.11 5.97 13.82
C GLY A 358 1.06 6.04 12.30
N ILE A 359 2.15 5.65 11.65
CA ILE A 359 2.32 5.72 10.19
C ILE A 359 1.25 4.90 9.46
N LEU A 360 1.08 3.62 9.78
CA LEU A 360 0.14 2.75 9.06
C LEU A 360 -1.32 3.15 9.28
N THR A 361 -1.65 3.71 10.45
CA THR A 361 -3.02 4.20 10.74
C THR A 361 -3.38 5.41 9.87
N THR A 362 -2.42 6.28 9.55
CA THR A 362 -2.69 7.48 8.73
C THR A 362 -3.11 7.16 7.29
N LEU A 363 -2.59 6.08 6.70
CA LEU A 363 -2.78 5.76 5.28
C LEU A 363 -4.25 5.50 4.88
N PRO A 364 -5.00 4.57 5.52
CA PRO A 364 -6.39 4.35 5.17
C PRO A 364 -7.28 5.55 5.57
N LEU A 365 -6.98 6.20 6.70
CA LEU A 365 -7.75 7.35 7.16
C LEU A 365 -7.58 8.57 6.26
N PHE A 366 -6.39 8.77 5.69
CA PHE A 366 -6.12 9.83 4.74
C PHE A 366 -7.09 9.80 3.56
N TRP A 367 -7.41 8.61 3.02
CA TRP A 367 -8.30 8.48 1.87
C TRP A 367 -9.75 8.92 2.15
N SER A 368 -10.12 9.13 3.42
CA SER A 368 -11.37 9.75 3.81
C SER A 368 -11.44 11.27 3.53
N LEU A 369 -10.29 11.95 3.32
CA LEU A 369 -10.23 13.39 3.04
C LEU A 369 -10.48 13.70 1.55
N PRO A 370 -9.76 13.12 0.57
CA PRO A 370 -10.01 13.41 -0.84
C PRO A 370 -11.43 13.05 -1.26
N THR A 371 -11.96 11.94 -0.74
CA THR A 371 -13.32 11.46 -1.03
C THR A 371 -14.42 12.36 -0.47
N ALA A 372 -14.14 13.14 0.58
CA ALA A 372 -15.07 14.13 1.12
C ALA A 372 -14.98 15.50 0.44
N ILE A 373 -13.82 15.83 -0.14
CA ILE A 373 -13.53 17.15 -0.73
C ILE A 373 -13.78 17.16 -2.25
N LEU A 374 -13.57 16.04 -2.92
CA LEU A 374 -13.64 15.90 -4.36
C LEU A 374 -14.90 15.12 -4.74
N ALA A 375 -15.66 15.63 -5.71
CA ALA A 375 -16.84 14.98 -6.27
C ALA A 375 -16.77 14.91 -7.81
N GLY A 376 -17.51 13.98 -8.42
CA GLY A 376 -17.60 13.84 -9.88
C GLY A 376 -16.35 13.25 -10.55
N THR A 377 -16.29 13.31 -11.88
CA THR A 377 -15.15 12.78 -12.69
C THR A 377 -13.82 13.45 -12.37
N GLY A 378 -13.85 14.74 -12.02
CA GLY A 378 -12.69 15.48 -11.54
C GLY A 378 -12.06 14.83 -10.30
N ALA A 379 -12.86 14.23 -9.40
CA ALA A 379 -12.34 13.56 -8.22
C ALA A 379 -11.43 12.36 -8.56
N ALA A 380 -11.76 11.60 -9.60
CA ALA A 380 -10.94 10.48 -10.03
C ALA A 380 -9.54 10.92 -10.47
N ALA A 381 -9.45 12.01 -11.25
CA ALA A 381 -8.18 12.58 -11.67
C ALA A 381 -7.37 13.13 -10.48
N GLY A 382 -8.02 13.81 -9.54
CA GLY A 382 -7.35 14.30 -8.32
C GLY A 382 -6.84 13.19 -7.42
N ILE A 383 -7.64 12.13 -7.21
CA ILE A 383 -7.27 10.93 -6.45
C ILE A 383 -6.07 10.22 -7.10
N ALA A 384 -6.08 10.08 -8.43
CA ALA A 384 -4.97 9.49 -9.16
C ALA A 384 -3.68 10.30 -8.98
N MET A 385 -3.76 11.64 -9.12
CA MET A 385 -2.62 12.53 -8.91
C MET A 385 -2.05 12.42 -7.49
N ILE A 386 -2.92 12.43 -6.47
CA ILE A 386 -2.52 12.27 -5.06
C ILE A 386 -1.76 10.95 -4.87
N ASN A 387 -2.26 9.86 -5.42
CA ASN A 387 -1.63 8.55 -5.31
C ASN A 387 -0.27 8.52 -6.02
N SER A 388 -0.19 9.01 -7.26
CA SER A 388 1.04 9.02 -8.05
C SER A 388 2.12 9.89 -7.41
N ILE A 389 1.78 11.10 -6.95
CA ILE A 389 2.73 11.96 -6.22
C ILE A 389 3.14 11.28 -4.91
N GLY A 390 2.19 10.72 -4.17
CA GLY A 390 2.50 10.00 -2.92
C GLY A 390 3.49 8.87 -3.12
N ASN A 391 3.34 8.07 -4.19
CA ASN A 391 4.27 6.98 -4.48
C ASN A 391 5.68 7.45 -4.88
N LEU A 392 5.88 8.70 -5.33
CA LEU A 392 7.23 9.26 -5.50
C LEU A 392 8.01 9.33 -4.18
N ALA A 393 7.31 9.38 -3.03
CA ALA A 393 7.96 9.25 -1.74
C ALA A 393 8.64 7.88 -1.56
N GLY A 394 8.19 6.85 -2.27
CA GLY A 394 8.84 5.54 -2.30
C GLY A 394 10.23 5.57 -2.94
N PHE A 395 10.48 6.47 -3.90
CA PHE A 395 11.83 6.72 -4.41
C PHE A 395 12.64 7.55 -3.41
N LEU A 396 12.08 8.69 -2.99
CA LEU A 396 12.80 9.68 -2.18
C LEU A 396 13.11 9.19 -0.77
N SER A 397 12.25 8.38 -0.14
CA SER A 397 12.41 7.93 1.25
C SER A 397 13.68 7.09 1.46
N PRO A 398 13.83 5.89 0.84
CA PRO A 398 15.01 5.07 1.06
C PRO A 398 16.29 5.74 0.54
N TYR A 399 16.21 6.51 -0.56
CA TYR A 399 17.36 7.22 -1.10
C TYR A 399 17.84 8.32 -0.15
N ALA A 400 16.95 9.19 0.31
CA ALA A 400 17.31 10.28 1.20
C ALA A 400 17.78 9.78 2.58
N VAL A 401 17.18 8.71 3.12
CA VAL A 401 17.68 8.06 4.34
C VAL A 401 19.11 7.54 4.15
N GLY A 402 19.38 6.83 3.05
CA GLY A 402 20.71 6.30 2.76
C GLY A 402 21.76 7.40 2.52
N TRP A 403 21.40 8.43 1.77
CA TRP A 403 22.27 9.57 1.49
C TRP A 403 22.58 10.40 2.75
N LEU A 404 21.56 10.74 3.55
CA LEU A 404 21.75 11.49 4.80
C LEU A 404 22.65 10.73 5.77
N LYS A 405 22.46 9.43 5.91
CA LYS A 405 23.30 8.58 6.76
C LYS A 405 24.77 8.60 6.31
N GLN A 406 25.02 8.56 5.00
CA GLN A 406 26.36 8.64 4.45
C GLN A 406 26.98 10.04 4.63
N ALA A 407 26.22 11.10 4.35
CA ALA A 407 26.71 12.48 4.38
C ALA A 407 26.98 13.01 5.79
N THR A 408 26.15 12.61 6.77
CA THR A 408 26.25 13.10 8.15
C THR A 408 27.11 12.21 9.04
N ALA A 409 27.46 11.00 8.60
CA ALA A 409 28.03 9.92 9.41
C ALA A 409 27.20 9.56 10.67
N ALA A 410 26.01 10.14 10.82
CA ALA A 410 25.08 9.88 11.90
C ALA A 410 24.04 8.87 11.43
N ASN A 411 23.83 7.80 12.22
CA ASN A 411 22.86 6.76 11.92
C ASN A 411 21.40 7.26 11.98
N ASP A 412 21.20 8.47 12.50
CA ASP A 412 19.91 8.94 13.00
C ASP A 412 19.24 9.99 12.10
N SER A 413 20.02 10.62 11.22
CA SER A 413 19.59 11.75 10.38
C SER A 413 18.40 11.41 9.48
N GLY A 414 18.36 10.18 8.95
CA GLY A 414 17.24 9.67 8.18
C GLY A 414 15.94 9.59 8.99
N MET A 415 16.00 9.15 10.25
CA MET A 415 14.81 9.03 11.10
C MET A 415 14.22 10.39 11.48
N TYR A 416 15.08 11.39 11.72
CA TYR A 416 14.63 12.76 11.97
C TYR A 416 13.95 13.39 10.75
N MET A 417 14.47 13.14 9.54
CA MET A 417 13.82 13.57 8.31
C MET A 417 12.43 12.94 8.17
N LEU A 418 12.30 11.63 8.37
CA LEU A 418 11.02 10.93 8.32
C LEU A 418 10.03 11.48 9.36
N ALA A 419 10.49 11.72 10.59
CA ALA A 419 9.69 12.33 11.65
C ALA A 419 9.20 13.74 11.26
N ALA A 420 10.06 14.56 10.64
CA ALA A 420 9.70 15.90 10.18
C ALA A 420 8.61 15.86 9.09
N PHE A 421 8.68 14.91 8.15
CA PHE A 421 7.62 14.71 7.17
C PHE A 421 6.30 14.27 7.82
N LEU A 422 6.34 13.39 8.83
CA LEU A 422 5.13 13.00 9.56
C LEU A 422 4.49 14.17 10.30
N VAL A 423 5.29 15.03 10.94
CA VAL A 423 4.79 16.28 11.55
C VAL A 423 4.18 17.18 10.49
N LEU A 424 4.84 17.38 9.35
CA LEU A 424 4.30 18.16 8.23
C LEU A 424 2.95 17.58 7.75
N GLY A 425 2.87 16.26 7.54
CA GLY A 425 1.64 15.59 7.14
C GLY A 425 0.51 15.77 8.16
N GLY A 426 0.81 15.67 9.46
CA GLY A 426 -0.14 15.93 10.53
C GLY A 426 -0.64 17.37 10.57
N LEU A 427 0.25 18.35 10.42
CA LEU A 427 -0.10 19.77 10.36
C LEU A 427 -0.98 20.10 9.13
N LEU A 428 -0.62 19.55 7.96
CA LEU A 428 -1.42 19.69 6.74
C LEU A 428 -2.79 19.00 6.86
N ALA A 429 -2.87 17.87 7.57
CA ALA A 429 -4.13 17.22 7.83
C ALA A 429 -5.06 18.08 8.70
N ILE A 430 -4.51 18.80 9.70
CA ILE A 430 -5.27 19.74 10.55
C ILE A 430 -5.70 20.99 9.77
N SER A 431 -4.88 21.48 8.83
CA SER A 431 -5.18 22.69 8.06
C SER A 431 -6.34 22.54 7.08
N VAL A 432 -6.80 21.31 6.81
CA VAL A 432 -8.05 21.08 6.07
C VAL A 432 -9.23 21.74 6.84
N PRO A 433 -10.23 22.38 6.20
CA PRO A 433 -11.31 23.07 6.92
C PRO A 433 -12.36 22.16 7.60
N ALA A 434 -12.76 22.53 8.85
CA ALA A 434 -13.69 21.81 9.77
C ALA A 434 -14.87 21.18 9.06
N ARG A 435 -15.55 22.04 8.32
CA ARG A 435 -16.89 21.84 7.77
C ARG A 435 -16.91 20.96 6.53
N MET A 436 -15.73 20.69 5.94
CA MET A 436 -15.61 19.95 4.68
C MET A 436 -15.45 18.43 4.89
N VAL A 437 -14.85 18.02 6.01
CA VAL A 437 -14.47 16.60 6.21
C VAL A 437 -15.00 15.98 7.50
N ASN A 438 -15.44 16.75 8.48
CA ASN A 438 -16.06 16.19 9.68
C ASN A 438 -17.58 16.04 9.45
N ARG A 439 -17.99 14.89 8.88
CA ARG A 439 -19.39 14.55 8.58
C ARG A 439 -19.67 13.07 8.77
#